data_AF-A0A6B1E1A9-F1
#
_entry.id   AF-A0A6B1E1A9-F1
#
_cell.length_a   1.000
_cell.length_b   1.000
_cell.length_c   1.000
_cell.angle_alpha   90.00
_cell.angle_beta   90.00
_cell.angle_gamma   90.00
#
_symmetry.space_group_name_H-M   'P 1'
#
loop_
_entity.id
_entity.type
_entity.pdbx_description
1 polymer ?
#
loop_
_entity_poly.entity_id
_entity_poly.type
_entity_poly.pdbx_seq_one_letter_code
_entity_poly.pdbx_strand_id
1 'polypeptide(L)'
;MVIADILGHEVITSKRLADARHPDHPHITYEYLTCKEGGSGQFDKMFKYPPEKREQSLNRIRRNNKVYLAIFYAENQMEVKVIYELEPTVVEAEATRRLDRSSNDISHISFTEKWARAI
;
A
#
# COMPACT_ATOMS: atom_id res chain seq x y z
N MET A 1 -3.66 -15.71 -1.72
CA MET A 1 -4.18 -14.35 -1.47
C MET A 1 -4.82 -13.87 -2.76
N VAL A 2 -6.09 -13.45 -2.75
CA VAL A 2 -6.91 -13.22 -3.97
C VAL A 2 -6.26 -12.23 -4.95
N ILE A 3 -5.65 -11.16 -4.44
CA ILE A 3 -5.02 -10.12 -5.27
C ILE A 3 -3.82 -10.66 -6.05
N ALA A 4 -2.97 -11.46 -5.39
CA ALA A 4 -1.81 -12.06 -6.04
C ALA A 4 -2.22 -13.07 -7.12
N ASP A 5 -3.30 -13.83 -6.89
CA ASP A 5 -3.85 -14.75 -7.88
C ASP A 5 -4.37 -14.01 -9.11
N ILE A 6 -5.17 -12.94 -8.92
CA ILE A 6 -5.67 -12.08 -10.00
C ILE A 6 -4.53 -11.46 -10.82
N LEU A 7 -3.46 -11.01 -10.15
CA LEU A 7 -2.34 -10.31 -10.79
C LEU A 7 -1.21 -11.26 -11.26
N GLY A 8 -1.30 -12.56 -10.99
CA GLY A 8 -0.24 -13.52 -11.31
C GLY A 8 1.06 -13.31 -10.53
N HIS A 9 0.98 -12.75 -9.32
CA HIS A 9 2.15 -12.50 -8.47
C HIS A 9 2.42 -13.67 -7.51
N GLU A 10 3.68 -13.84 -7.11
CA GLU A 10 4.07 -14.75 -6.05
C GLU A 10 3.96 -14.06 -4.68
N VAL A 11 3.22 -14.66 -3.75
CA VAL A 11 3.05 -14.12 -2.39
C VAL A 11 4.32 -14.29 -1.57
N ILE A 12 4.75 -13.23 -0.90
CA ILE A 12 5.84 -13.29 0.08
C ILE A 12 5.24 -13.54 1.46
N THR A 13 5.60 -14.67 2.08
CA THR A 13 5.05 -15.08 3.39
C THR A 13 5.85 -14.57 4.59
N SER A 14 7.04 -14.00 4.33
CA SER A 14 7.93 -13.50 5.38
C SER A 14 7.48 -12.15 5.92
N LYS A 15 7.46 -12.01 7.25
CA LYS A 15 7.10 -10.76 7.91
C LYS A 15 8.06 -9.63 7.55
N ARG A 16 7.53 -8.40 7.47
CA ARG A 16 8.26 -7.14 7.22
C ARG A 16 8.83 -6.98 5.80
N LEU A 17 8.64 -7.95 4.91
CA LEU A 17 8.90 -7.80 3.48
C LEU A 17 7.68 -7.20 2.78
N ALA A 18 7.76 -7.02 1.46
CA ALA A 18 6.62 -6.67 0.63
C ALA A 18 5.59 -7.81 0.62
N ASP A 19 4.38 -7.55 0.12
CA ASP A 19 3.31 -8.57 0.13
C ASP A 19 3.48 -9.61 -0.98
N ALA A 20 4.03 -9.20 -2.12
CA ALA A 20 4.24 -10.06 -3.26
C ALA A 20 5.46 -9.66 -4.10
N ARG A 21 5.84 -10.53 -5.04
CA ARG A 21 6.87 -10.30 -6.05
C ARG A 21 6.50 -10.89 -7.40
N HIS A 22 7.22 -10.47 -8.43
CA HIS A 22 7.13 -11.11 -9.74
C HIS A 22 7.66 -12.56 -9.65
N PRO A 23 6.96 -13.55 -10.23
CA PRO A 23 7.34 -14.97 -10.12
C PRO A 23 8.74 -15.25 -10.71
N ASP A 24 9.05 -14.65 -11.86
CA ASP A 24 10.35 -14.86 -12.54
C ASP A 24 11.44 -13.84 -12.15
N HIS A 25 11.07 -12.78 -11.43
CA HIS A 25 11.95 -11.63 -11.17
C HIS A 25 11.82 -11.20 -9.70
N PRO A 26 12.43 -11.95 -8.77
CA PRO A 26 12.13 -11.82 -7.32
C PRO A 26 12.55 -10.49 -6.69
N HIS A 27 13.30 -9.65 -7.41
CA HIS A 27 13.66 -8.29 -7.01
C HIS A 27 12.55 -7.26 -7.30
N ILE A 28 11.62 -7.60 -8.20
CA ILE A 28 10.44 -6.78 -8.49
C ILE A 28 9.38 -7.14 -7.45
N THR A 29 9.09 -6.20 -6.55
CA THR A 29 8.18 -6.40 -5.40
C THR A 29 6.97 -5.50 -5.45
N TYR A 30 5.92 -5.90 -4.75
CA TYR A 30 4.61 -5.24 -4.73
C TYR A 30 4.03 -5.20 -3.32
N GLU A 31 3.40 -4.08 -2.97
CA GLU A 31 2.66 -3.92 -1.71
C GLU A 31 1.16 -3.84 -2.02
N TYR A 32 0.35 -4.45 -1.17
CA TYR A 32 -1.10 -4.51 -1.28
C TYR A 32 -1.76 -3.77 -0.12
N LEU A 33 -2.48 -2.72 -0.46
CA LEU A 33 -3.44 -2.06 0.41
C LEU A 33 -4.82 -2.62 0.08
N THR A 34 -5.62 -2.91 1.10
CA THR A 34 -6.95 -3.51 0.89
C THR A 34 -8.00 -2.84 1.75
N CYS A 35 -9.18 -2.64 1.19
CA CYS A 35 -10.37 -2.32 1.97
C CYS A 35 -11.63 -2.78 1.26
N LYS A 36 -12.75 -2.84 1.99
CA LYS A 36 -14.08 -2.91 1.35
C LYS A 36 -14.49 -1.57 0.76
N GLU A 37 -15.51 -1.55 -0.09
CA GLU A 37 -16.13 -0.32 -0.61
C GLU A 37 -16.43 0.70 0.50
N GLY A 38 -16.14 1.97 0.20
CA GLY A 38 -16.27 3.08 1.15
C GLY A 38 -15.17 3.15 2.23
N GLY A 39 -14.26 2.16 2.28
CA GLY A 39 -13.12 2.13 3.18
C GLY A 39 -11.85 2.79 2.64
N SER A 40 -10.74 2.47 3.30
CA SER A 40 -9.40 2.88 2.90
C SER A 40 -8.38 1.80 3.22
N GLY A 41 -7.46 1.53 2.30
CA GLY A 41 -6.25 0.77 2.61
C GLY A 41 -5.23 1.68 3.30
N GLN A 42 -4.28 1.15 4.07
CA GLN A 42 -3.38 2.02 4.84
C GLN A 42 -1.98 1.45 5.03
N PHE A 43 -1.01 2.35 5.15
CA PHE A 43 0.29 2.04 5.74
C PHE A 43 0.25 2.36 7.24
N ASP A 44 0.45 1.32 8.05
CA ASP A 44 0.50 1.45 9.50
C ASP A 44 1.87 1.94 9.99
N LYS A 45 1.87 2.67 11.12
CA LYS A 45 3.10 3.07 11.83
C LYS A 45 4.09 3.80 10.91
N MET A 46 3.59 4.80 10.20
CA MET A 46 4.42 5.71 9.43
C MET A 46 4.98 6.80 10.37
N PHE A 47 6.29 6.98 10.36
CA PHE A 47 6.96 7.86 11.32
C PHE A 47 7.20 9.24 10.70
N LYS A 48 6.88 10.29 11.44
CA LYS A 48 7.34 11.66 11.18
C LYS A 48 8.71 11.88 11.82
N TYR A 49 8.93 11.35 13.03
CA TYR A 49 10.17 11.41 13.80
C TYR A 49 10.42 10.09 14.56
N PRO A 50 11.67 9.66 14.81
CA PRO A 50 12.94 10.25 14.35
C PRO A 50 13.19 10.08 12.84
N PRO A 51 14.10 10.87 12.22
CA PRO A 51 14.34 10.84 10.77
C PRO A 51 14.70 9.45 10.24
N GLU A 52 15.46 8.66 11.01
CA GLU A 52 15.79 7.28 10.64
C GLU A 52 14.54 6.40 10.51
N LYS A 53 13.55 6.59 11.38
CA LYS A 53 12.31 5.81 11.39
C LYS A 53 11.38 6.29 10.30
N ARG A 54 11.37 7.59 10.03
CA ARG A 54 10.68 8.17 8.89
C ARG A 54 11.16 7.51 7.61
N GLU A 55 12.47 7.51 7.38
CA GLU A 55 13.09 6.90 6.20
C GLU A 55 12.78 5.40 6.11
N GLN A 56 12.92 4.65 7.21
CA GLN A 56 12.55 3.22 7.25
C GLN A 56 11.07 2.98 6.87
N SER A 57 10.16 3.83 7.37
CA SER A 57 8.74 3.68 7.08
C SER A 57 8.37 4.07 5.65
N LEU A 58 8.96 5.13 5.10
CA LEU A 58 8.77 5.53 3.70
C LEU A 58 9.40 4.54 2.72
N ASN A 59 10.53 3.91 3.07
CA ASN A 59 11.15 2.89 2.25
C ASN A 59 10.24 1.65 2.03
N ARG A 60 9.27 1.40 2.92
CA ARG A 60 8.26 0.36 2.71
C ARG A 60 7.38 0.63 1.50
N ILE A 61 7.22 1.89 1.10
CA ILE A 61 6.55 2.29 -0.14
C ILE A 61 7.56 2.18 -1.30
N ARG A 62 8.71 2.86 -1.18
CA ARG A 62 9.71 3.01 -2.25
C ARG A 62 10.34 1.71 -2.76
N ARG A 63 10.47 0.69 -1.92
CA ARG A 63 11.08 -0.59 -2.29
C ARG A 63 10.30 -1.36 -3.37
N ASN A 64 9.02 -1.03 -3.54
CA ASN A 64 8.13 -1.75 -4.44
C ASN A 64 8.18 -1.12 -5.83
N ASN A 65 8.01 -1.95 -6.86
CA ASN A 65 7.77 -1.48 -8.22
C ASN A 65 6.37 -0.89 -8.37
N LYS A 66 5.42 -1.37 -7.54
CA LYS A 66 4.06 -0.86 -7.53
C LYS A 66 3.39 -1.07 -6.17
N VAL A 67 2.46 -0.18 -5.84
CA VAL A 67 1.52 -0.36 -4.75
C VAL A 67 0.14 -0.59 -5.37
N TYR A 68 -0.59 -1.58 -4.89
CA TYR A 68 -1.97 -1.82 -5.33
C TYR A 68 -2.95 -1.48 -4.24
N LEU A 69 -4.04 -0.79 -4.57
CA LEU A 69 -5.19 -0.64 -3.69
C LEU A 69 -6.34 -1.51 -4.22
N ALA A 70 -6.59 -2.64 -3.56
CA ALA A 70 -7.71 -3.51 -3.87
C ALA A 70 -8.96 -3.12 -3.06
N ILE A 71 -10.05 -2.87 -3.75
CA ILE A 71 -11.37 -2.62 -3.19
C ILE A 71 -12.20 -3.90 -3.32
N PHE A 72 -12.67 -4.43 -2.20
CA PHE A 72 -13.58 -5.58 -2.15
C PHE A 72 -15.03 -5.11 -2.05
N TYR A 73 -15.97 -5.87 -2.59
CA TYR A 73 -17.39 -5.54 -2.45
C TYR A 73 -17.80 -5.51 -0.97
N ALA A 74 -18.64 -4.54 -0.58
CA ALA A 74 -19.12 -4.44 0.79
C ALA A 74 -20.00 -5.65 1.17
N GLU A 75 -20.80 -6.12 0.21
CA GLU A 75 -21.73 -7.25 0.37
C GLU A 75 -21.02 -8.61 0.31
N ASN A 76 -19.87 -8.69 -0.34
CA ASN A 76 -19.06 -9.91 -0.45
C ASN A 76 -17.55 -9.59 -0.43
N GLN A 77 -16.95 -9.62 0.77
CA GLN A 77 -15.54 -9.27 0.97
C GLN A 77 -14.54 -10.33 0.46
N MET A 78 -15.01 -11.42 -0.14
CA MET A 78 -14.16 -12.40 -0.82
C MET A 78 -13.93 -12.04 -2.29
N GLU A 79 -14.73 -11.11 -2.83
CA GLU A 79 -14.70 -10.71 -4.23
C GLU A 79 -14.11 -9.31 -4.38
N VAL A 80 -13.11 -9.20 -5.26
CA VAL A 80 -12.45 -7.94 -5.57
C VAL A 80 -13.32 -7.19 -6.59
N LYS A 81 -13.74 -5.98 -6.24
CA LYS A 81 -14.46 -5.07 -7.12
C LYS A 81 -13.53 -4.39 -8.12
N VAL A 82 -12.41 -3.87 -7.64
CA VAL A 82 -11.44 -3.14 -8.46
C VAL A 82 -10.08 -3.16 -7.79
N ILE A 83 -9.02 -3.17 -8.59
CA ILE A 83 -7.64 -3.00 -8.14
C ILE A 83 -7.08 -1.77 -8.83
N TYR A 84 -6.66 -0.78 -8.05
CA TYR A 84 -5.94 0.38 -8.57
C TYR A 84 -4.44 0.11 -8.53
N GLU A 85 -3.78 0.41 -9.64
CA GLU A 85 -2.33 0.34 -9.77
C GLU A 85 -1.74 1.73 -9.47
N LEU A 86 -0.90 1.84 -8.43
CA LEU A 86 -0.42 3.11 -7.91
C LEU A 86 1.10 3.21 -8.00
N GLU A 87 1.59 4.29 -8.58
CA GLU A 87 3.02 4.59 -8.61
C GLU A 87 3.55 4.84 -7.18
N PRO A 88 4.63 4.15 -6.75
CA PRO A 88 5.21 4.34 -5.43
C PRO A 88 5.55 5.80 -5.11
N THR A 89 6.00 6.55 -6.11
CA THR A 89 6.34 7.99 -5.97
C THR A 89 5.11 8.84 -5.64
N VAL A 90 3.95 8.53 -6.23
CA VAL A 90 2.68 9.23 -5.96
C VAL A 90 2.17 8.90 -4.55
N VAL A 91 2.24 7.63 -4.16
CA VAL A 91 1.86 7.16 -2.82
C VAL A 91 2.76 7.78 -1.75
N GLU A 92 4.07 7.82 -2.00
CA GLU A 92 5.04 8.42 -1.09
C GLU A 92 4.81 9.92 -0.92
N ALA A 93 4.57 10.65 -2.02
CA ALA A 93 4.32 12.09 -1.96
C ALA A 93 3.09 12.40 -1.09
N GLU A 94 2.00 11.64 -1.26
CA GLU A 94 0.80 11.79 -0.44
C GLU A 94 1.04 11.38 1.03
N ALA A 95 1.77 10.28 1.26
CA ALA A 95 2.12 9.86 2.62
C ALA A 95 2.95 10.92 3.35
N THR A 96 3.97 11.45 2.68
CA THR A 96 4.84 12.53 3.15
C THR A 96 4.01 13.78 3.47
N ARG A 97 3.16 14.24 2.54
CA ARG A 97 2.28 15.40 2.74
C ARG A 97 1.40 15.25 3.98
N ARG A 98 0.86 14.05 4.24
CA ARG A 98 0.01 13.78 5.40
C ARG A 98 0.81 13.68 6.70
N LEU A 99 1.99 13.05 6.67
CA LEU A 99 2.88 13.00 7.84
C LEU A 99 3.34 14.38 8.27
N ASP A 100 3.69 15.26 7.33
CA ASP A 100 4.18 16.60 7.65
C ASP A 100 3.10 17.46 8.32
N ARG A 101 1.84 17.28 7.90
CA ARG A 101 0.67 17.92 8.50
C ARG A 101 0.20 17.27 9.79
N SER A 102 0.64 16.05 10.10
CA SER A 102 0.27 15.35 11.32
C SER A 102 0.89 16.04 12.54
N SER A 103 0.11 16.18 13.60
CA SER A 103 0.61 16.60 14.92
C SER A 103 1.33 15.47 15.66
N ASN A 104 1.18 14.23 15.20
CA ASN A 104 1.74 13.05 15.84
C ASN A 104 3.08 12.65 15.22
N ASP A 105 3.99 12.14 16.04
CA ASP A 105 5.28 11.59 15.57
C ASP A 105 5.13 10.28 14.81
N ILE A 106 4.02 9.57 15.01
CA ILE A 106 3.67 8.32 14.33
C ILE A 106 2.21 8.41 13.89
N SER A 107 1.89 7.98 12.67
CA SER A 107 0.54 8.02 12.13
C SER A 107 0.23 6.79 11.27
N HIS A 108 -1.05 6.48 11.16
CA HIS A 108 -1.57 5.59 10.11
C HIS A 108 -1.94 6.45 8.91
N ILE A 109 -1.48 6.09 7.72
CA ILE A 109 -1.72 6.85 6.50
C ILE A 109 -2.63 6.04 5.58
N SER A 110 -3.88 6.48 5.45
CA SER A 110 -4.91 5.76 4.72
C SER A 110 -5.17 6.33 3.32
N PHE A 111 -5.38 5.47 2.34
CA PHE A 111 -5.62 5.80 0.93
C PHE A 111 -7.01 5.30 0.56
N THR A 112 -7.89 6.22 0.14
CA THR A 112 -9.28 5.91 -0.21
C THR A 112 -9.40 5.61 -1.70
N GLU A 113 -10.45 4.87 -2.07
CA GLU A 113 -10.83 4.68 -3.47
C GLU A 113 -11.00 6.03 -4.20
N LYS A 114 -11.63 7.01 -3.54
CA LYS A 114 -11.83 8.35 -4.11
C LYS A 114 -10.51 9.04 -4.47
N TRP A 115 -9.48 8.89 -3.63
CA TRP A 115 -8.16 9.43 -3.92
C TRP A 115 -7.49 8.68 -5.07
N ALA A 116 -7.52 7.35 -5.05
CA ALA A 116 -6.90 6.51 -6.09
C ALA A 116 -7.54 6.72 -7.48
N ARG A 117 -8.84 7.02 -7.54
CA ARG A 117 -9.56 7.33 -8.78
C ARG A 117 -9.24 8.71 -9.35
N ALA A 118 -8.72 9.62 -8.53
CA ALA A 118 -8.52 11.03 -8.88
C ALA A 118 -7.10 11.34 -9.37
N ILE A 119 -6.22 10.35 -9.42
CA ILE A 119 -4.81 10.48 -9.81
C ILE A 119 -4.53 9.78 -11.14
#